data_AF-A0A7V3F8E9-F1
#
_entry.id   AF-A0A7V3F8E9-F1
#
_cell.length_a   1.000
_cell.length_b   1.000
_cell.length_c   1.000
_cell.angle_alpha   90.00
_cell.angle_beta   90.00
_cell.angle_gamma   90.00
#
_symmetry.space_group_name_H-M   'P 1'
#
loop_
_entity.id
_entity.type
_entity.pdbx_description
1 polymer ?
#
loop_
_entity_poly.entity_id
_entity_poly.type
_entity_poly.pdbx_seq_one_letter_code
_entity_poly.pdbx_strand_id
1 'polypeptide(L)' 'MGRFILTLILMGIYGAVGLVILMVVYRLVDAFAPFDLEKKLTEENSTAAALFLAGIFIALGVILGSVIMRP' A
#
# COMPACT_ATOMS: atom_id res chain seq x y z
N MET A 1 -5.37 11.15 31.65
CA MET A 1 -5.14 11.97 30.45
C MET A 1 -3.90 11.56 29.64
N GLY A 2 -2.70 11.41 30.24
CA GLY A 2 -1.45 11.17 29.49
C GLY A 2 -1.40 9.91 28.61
N ARG A 3 -2.06 8.81 29.03
CA ARG A 3 -2.10 7.57 28.24
C ARG A 3 -2.78 7.74 26.88
N PHE A 4 -3.79 8.61 26.80
CA PHE A 4 -4.59 8.80 25.59
C PHE A 4 -3.79 9.52 24.48
N ILE A 5 -3.00 10.53 24.87
CA ILE A 5 -2.13 11.27 23.96
C ILE A 5 -1.04 10.34 23.40
N LEU A 6 -0.49 9.46 24.25
CA LEU A 6 0.51 8.49 23.83
C LEU A 6 -0.05 7.52 22.78
N THR A 7 -1.30 7.03 22.95
CA THR A 7 -1.95 6.14 21.98
C THR A 7 -2.16 6.82 20.63
N LEU A 8 -2.55 8.10 20.63
CA LEU A 8 -2.73 8.87 19.39
C LEU A 8 -1.40 9.08 18.65
N ILE A 9 -0.32 9.35 19.39
CA ILE A 9 1.01 9.49 18.80
C ILE A 9 1.47 8.14 18.21
N LEU A 10 1.28 7.04 18.93
CA LEU A 10 1.63 5.71 18.44
C LEU A 10 0.84 5.34 17.19
N MET A 11 -0.47 5.59 17.17
CA MET A 11 -1.30 5.37 15.99
C MET A 11 -0.79 6.15 14.77
N GLY A 12 -0.42 7.42 14.95
CA GLY A 12 0.18 8.23 13.89
C GLY A 12 1.51 7.67 13.39
N ILE A 13 2.38 7.22 14.29
CA ILE A 13 3.68 6.62 13.94
C ILE A 13 3.49 5.31 13.18
N TYR A 14 2.65 4.39 13.67
CA TYR A 14 2.41 3.11 12.99
C TYR A 14 1.76 3.31 11.61
N GLY A 15 0.83 4.25 11.48
CA GLY A 15 0.26 4.62 10.19
C GLY A 15 1.33 5.17 9.23
N ALA A 16 2.18 6.08 9.68
CA ALA A 16 3.26 6.64 8.87
C ALA A 16 4.28 5.58 8.43
N VAL A 17 4.69 4.68 9.34
CA VAL A 17 5.59 3.57 9.03
C VAL A 17 4.96 2.63 7.99
N GLY A 18 3.67 2.31 8.13
CA GLY A 18 2.93 1.52 7.15
C GLY A 18 2.93 2.15 5.76
N LEU A 19 2.70 3.46 5.66
CA LEU A 19 2.74 4.20 4.39
C LEU A 19 4.14 4.21 3.75
N VAL A 20 5.19 4.38 4.56
CA VAL A 20 6.58 4.35 4.08
C VAL A 20 6.93 2.98 3.50
N ILE A 21 6.58 1.90 4.21
CA ILE A 21 6.77 0.53 3.71
C ILE A 21 6.01 0.34 2.39
N LEU A 22 4.80 0.87 2.28
CA LEU A 22 3.99 0.78 1.08
C LEU A 22 4.65 1.46 -0.12
N MET A 23 5.21 2.65 0.07
CA MET A 23 6.00 3.34 -0.95
C MET A 23 7.24 2.53 -1.37
N VAL A 24 7.94 1.91 -0.42
CA VAL A 24 9.12 1.09 -0.71
C VAL A 24 8.74 -0.15 -1.53
N VAL A 25 7.65 -0.84 -1.14
CA VAL A 25 7.14 -2.00 -1.87
C VAL A 25 6.67 -1.61 -3.27
N TYR A 26 5.96 -0.50 -3.41
CA TYR A 26 5.55 0.02 -4.72
C TYR A 26 6.77 0.30 -5.61
N ARG A 27 7.79 0.98 -5.07
CA ARG A 27 9.01 1.29 -5.83
C ARG A 27 9.82 0.05 -6.19
N LEU A 28 9.84 -0.97 -5.32
CA LEU A 28 10.45 -2.27 -5.63
C LEU A 28 9.69 -2.97 -6.76
N VAL A 29 8.36 -3.02 -6.64
CA VAL A 29 7.48 -3.58 -7.66
C VAL A 29 7.69 -2.91 -9.00
N ASP A 30 7.74 -1.57 -9.03
CA ASP A 30 7.95 -0.78 -10.24
C ASP A 30 9.36 -1.00 -10.82
N ALA A 31 10.39 -1.11 -9.97
CA ALA A 31 11.75 -1.44 -10.41
C ALA A 31 11.88 -2.85 -10.98
N PHE A 32 11.09 -3.81 -10.48
CA PHE A 32 11.05 -5.17 -11.00
C PHE A 32 10.05 -5.35 -12.15
N ALA A 33 9.12 -4.42 -12.36
CA ALA A 33 8.17 -4.45 -13.44
C ALA A 33 8.79 -3.86 -14.72
N PRO A 34 9.03 -4.65 -15.77
CA PRO A 34 9.61 -4.16 -17.01
C PRO A 34 8.59 -3.42 -17.92
N PHE A 35 7.51 -2.86 -17.37
CA PHE A 35 6.43 -2.27 -18.15
C PHE A 35 5.74 -1.10 -17.44
N ASP A 36 5.49 -0.02 -18.19
CA ASP A 36 4.62 1.08 -17.76
C ASP A 36 3.19 0.57 -17.58
N LEU A 37 2.80 0.31 -16.34
CA LEU A 37 1.47 -0.15 -15.97
C LEU A 37 0.38 0.81 -16.44
N GLU A 38 0.62 2.12 -16.36
CA GLU A 38 -0.33 3.15 -16.77
C GLU A 38 -0.62 3.09 -18.28
N LYS A 39 0.42 2.92 -19.10
CA LYS A 39 0.28 2.73 -20.54
C LYS A 39 -0.43 1.42 -20.88
N LYS A 40 -0.10 0.32 -20.21
CA LYS A 40 -0.74 -0.99 -20.46
C LYS A 40 -2.19 -1.08 -20.00
N LEU A 41 -2.56 -0.35 -18.96
CA LEU A 41 -3.96 -0.22 -18.53
C LEU A 41 -4.76 0.60 -19.54
N THR A 42 -4.21 1.72 -20.00
CA THR A 42 -4.95 2.75 -20.74
C THR A 42 -4.94 2.51 -22.25
N GLU A 43 -3.80 2.13 -22.84
CA GLU A 43 -3.65 1.94 -24.29
C GLU A 43 -3.91 0.48 -24.71
N GLU A 44 -3.42 -0.51 -23.97
CA GLU A 44 -3.55 -1.93 -24.35
C GLU A 44 -4.76 -2.66 -23.75
N ASN A 45 -5.51 -2.04 -22.82
CA ASN A 45 -6.62 -2.69 -22.08
C ASN A 45 -6.23 -4.08 -21.54
N SER A 46 -4.98 -4.22 -21.09
CA SER A 46 -4.44 -5.53 -20.74
C SER A 46 -5.04 -6.01 -19.41
N THR A 47 -5.78 -7.11 -19.44
CA THR A 47 -6.34 -7.76 -18.25
C THR A 47 -5.24 -8.12 -17.24
N ALA A 48 -4.01 -8.37 -17.70
CA ALA A 48 -2.86 -8.64 -16.84
C ALA A 48 -2.48 -7.43 -15.98
N ALA A 49 -2.51 -6.23 -16.55
CA ALA A 49 -2.22 -5.00 -15.82
C ALA A 49 -3.38 -4.62 -14.86
N ALA A 50 -4.63 -4.88 -15.26
CA ALA A 50 -5.79 -4.72 -14.38
C ALA A 50 -5.74 -5.67 -13.17
N LEU A 51 -5.36 -6.93 -13.37
CA LEU A 51 -5.18 -7.91 -12.29
C LEU A 51 -4.03 -7.51 -11.37
N PHE A 52 -2.97 -6.93 -11.92
CA PHE A 52 -1.85 -6.39 -11.15
C PHE A 52 -2.30 -5.25 -10.22
N LEU A 53 -3.05 -4.29 -10.76
CA LEU A 53 -3.60 -3.17 -9.99
C LEU A 53 -4.58 -3.66 -8.90
N ALA A 54 -5.43 -4.63 -9.22
CA ALA A 54 -6.31 -5.27 -8.24
C ALA A 54 -5.50 -5.92 -7.09
N GLY A 55 -4.38 -6.57 -7.41
CA GLY A 55 -3.45 -7.12 -6.41
C GLY A 55 -2.89 -6.06 -5.47
N ILE A 56 -2.52 -4.88 -6.00
CA ILE A 56 -2.04 -3.74 -5.19
C ILE A 56 -3.15 -3.26 -4.24
N PHE A 57 -4.39 -3.12 -4.73
CA PHE A 57 -5.52 -2.70 -3.89
C PHE A 57 -5.87 -3.72 -2.79
N ILE A 58 -5.80 -5.02 -3.10
CA ILE A 58 -6.00 -6.07 -2.11
C ILE A 58 -4.89 -6.03 -1.05
N ALA A 59 -3.62 -5.90 -1.47
CA ALA A 59 -2.49 -5.79 -0.55
C ALA A 59 -2.63 -4.56 0.38
N LEU A 60 -3.02 -3.41 -0.17
CA LEU A 60 -3.36 -2.20 0.57
C LEU A 60 -4.45 -2.49 1.63
N GLY A 61 -5.54 -3.15 1.25
CA GLY A 61 -6.62 -3.51 2.16
C GLY A 61 -6.16 -4.43 3.31
N VAL A 62 -5.34 -5.43 3.02
CA VAL A 62 -4.78 -6.35 4.03
C VAL A 62 -3.83 -5.62 4.98
N ILE A 63 -2.94 -4.78 4.45
CA ILE A 63 -2.00 -3.99 5.27
C ILE A 63 -2.77 -3.05 6.20
N LEU A 64 -3.71 -2.27 5.67
CA LEU A 64 -4.53 -1.35 6.46
C LEU A 64 -5.36 -2.11 7.51
N GLY A 65 -5.95 -3.24 7.13
CA GLY A 65 -6.66 -4.12 8.05
C GLY A 65 -5.77 -4.65 9.18
N SER A 66 -4.51 -5.01 8.87
CA SER A 66 -3.55 -5.50 9.86
C SER A 66 -3.14 -4.43 10.88
N VAL A 67 -3.05 -3.17 10.46
CA VAL A 67 -2.73 -2.03 11.33
C VAL A 67 -3.90 -1.74 12.29
N ILE A 68 -5.14 -1.87 11.81
CA ILE A 68 -6.33 -1.64 12.63
C ILE A 68 -6.58 -2.81 13.60
N MET A 69 -6.33 -4.04 13.16
CA MET A 69 -6.64 -5.24 13.93
C MET A 69 -5.59 -5.56 15.01
N ARG A 70 -4.35 -5.08 14.89
CA ARG A 70 -3.34 -5.25 15.94
C ARG A 70 -3.41 -4.09 16.94
N PRO A 71 -3.75 -4.34 18.22
CA PRO A 71 -3.83 -3.32 19.26
C PRO A 71 -2.46 -2.74 19.66
#